data_AF-A0A8X7VXN4-F1
#
_entry.id   AF-A0A8X7VXN4-F1
#
_cell.length_a   1.000
_cell.length_b   1.000
_cell.length_c   1.000
_cell.angle_alpha   90.00
_cell.angle_beta   90.00
_cell.angle_gamma   90.00
#
_symmetry.space_group_name_H-M   'P 1'
#
loop_
_entity.id
_entity.type
_entity.pdbx_description
1 polymer ?
#
loop_
_entity_poly.entity_id
_entity_poly.type
_entity_poly.pdbx_seq_one_letter_code
_entity_poly.pdbx_strand_id
1 'polypeptide(L)'
;MTSEEMISENNHQSSDTKDDISGSTNDPKAIKRTEIPVVGNVSGALTKDALLEAKQREYSLVEQDLKMESTKDKKNALESFVYEMRDKMLNTYRNTATESERECIARNLQETEEWLYEDGDDESENAYIEKLNDIKMVTLSFKPVRFKDGEERIQASKDLQKTIADNRMAAESLPLPRMNAVLQFLMNVKKPRGGSKREPQNKNHHPKTLNRSCSLVKSGKKPTRGKWMVPGLRFGLSGPLFVFVF
;
A
#
# COMPACT_ATOMS: atom_id res chain seq x y z
N MET A 1 32.35 11.54 9.99
CA MET A 1 33.28 10.39 10.03
C MET A 1 33.22 9.74 8.65
N THR A 2 33.71 10.47 7.63
CA THR A 2 35.02 10.32 6.96
C THR A 2 35.03 9.20 5.91
N SER A 3 34.50 9.55 4.74
CA SER A 3 34.87 9.09 3.40
C SER A 3 34.72 10.37 2.56
N GLU A 4 35.62 10.82 1.70
CA GLU A 4 36.49 10.15 0.75
C GLU A 4 37.69 11.09 0.50
N GLU A 5 38.90 10.56 0.31
CA GLU A 5 40.04 11.36 -0.16
C GLU A 5 40.47 10.83 -1.54
N MET A 6 40.27 11.68 -2.55
CA MET A 6 40.68 11.51 -3.93
C MET A 6 42.19 11.70 -4.02
N ILE A 7 42.92 10.75 -4.60
CA ILE A 7 44.31 10.97 -5.00
C ILE A 7 44.34 11.20 -6.51
N SER A 8 44.57 12.47 -6.85
CA SER A 8 44.76 13.00 -8.20
C SER A 8 46.14 12.64 -8.76
N GLU A 9 46.16 12.14 -9.99
CA GLU A 9 47.36 12.02 -10.82
C GLU A 9 47.95 13.40 -11.12
N ASN A 10 49.22 13.61 -10.81
CA ASN A 10 49.94 14.85 -11.12
C ASN A 10 50.96 14.60 -12.24
N ASN A 11 50.58 15.08 -13.42
CA ASN A 11 51.38 15.15 -14.64
C ASN A 11 52.45 16.24 -14.47
N HIS A 12 53.73 15.87 -14.43
CA HIS A 12 54.83 16.83 -14.49
C HIS A 12 55.55 16.69 -15.83
N GLN A 13 55.20 17.63 -16.70
CA GLN A 13 55.74 17.82 -18.03
C GLN A 13 56.89 18.82 -17.92
N SER A 14 58.12 18.33 -17.82
CA SER A 14 59.33 19.15 -17.82
C SER A 14 59.88 19.23 -19.23
N SER A 15 59.69 20.39 -19.84
CA SER A 15 60.38 20.85 -21.04
C SER A 15 61.86 21.08 -20.73
N ASP A 16 62.76 20.62 -21.61
CA ASP A 16 64.12 21.15 -21.65
C ASP A 16 64.63 21.35 -23.08
N THR A 17 65.41 22.41 -23.16
CA THR A 17 65.78 23.30 -24.25
C THR A 17 66.76 22.69 -25.25
N LYS A 18 66.71 23.20 -26.50
CA LYS A 18 67.73 23.00 -27.52
C LYS A 18 68.97 23.83 -27.19
N ASP A 19 70.15 23.24 -27.31
CA ASP A 19 71.38 23.95 -27.65
C ASP A 19 72.21 23.06 -28.61
N ASP A 20 72.50 23.62 -29.78
CA ASP A 20 73.40 23.09 -30.81
C ASP A 20 74.84 23.55 -30.52
N ILE A 21 75.84 22.65 -30.61
CA ILE A 21 77.21 22.93 -31.09
C ILE A 21 77.92 21.58 -31.43
N SER A 22 78.14 21.38 -32.73
CA SER A 22 79.27 20.75 -33.43
C SER A 22 80.13 19.67 -32.74
N GLY A 23 80.00 18.43 -33.24
CA GLY A 23 81.14 17.61 -33.71
C GLY A 23 81.73 16.56 -32.78
N SER A 24 81.38 15.28 -32.99
CA SER A 24 82.31 14.14 -33.14
C SER A 24 81.54 12.81 -33.10
N THR A 25 81.92 11.91 -33.98
CA THR A 25 81.42 10.53 -34.18
C THR A 25 81.14 9.78 -32.88
N ASN A 26 79.92 9.28 -32.68
CA ASN A 26 79.57 8.06 -31.94
C ASN A 26 78.08 7.75 -32.18
N ASP A 27 77.76 6.60 -32.77
CA ASP A 27 76.39 6.18 -33.06
C ASP A 27 75.52 6.14 -31.78
N PRO A 28 74.33 6.77 -31.74
CA PRO A 28 73.46 6.72 -30.57
C PRO A 28 72.89 5.30 -30.44
N LYS A 29 73.45 4.54 -29.50
CA LYS A 29 73.02 3.18 -29.17
C LYS A 29 71.53 3.21 -28.79
N ALA A 30 70.67 2.60 -29.60
CA ALA A 30 69.22 2.61 -29.41
C ALA A 30 68.84 2.01 -28.03
N ILE A 31 68.37 2.86 -27.12
CA ILE A 31 67.97 2.48 -25.77
C ILE A 31 66.58 1.85 -25.83
N LYS A 32 66.48 0.53 -25.68
CA LYS A 32 65.22 -0.17 -25.48
C LYS A 32 64.87 -0.13 -23.99
N ARG A 33 63.78 0.57 -23.64
CA ARG A 33 63.21 0.52 -22.29
C ARG A 33 62.33 -0.72 -22.17
N THR A 34 62.65 -1.58 -21.20
CA THR A 34 61.86 -2.76 -20.86
C THR A 34 61.22 -2.53 -19.51
N GLU A 35 59.90 -2.66 -19.43
CA GLU A 35 59.20 -2.60 -18.15
C GLU A 35 59.51 -3.88 -17.36
N ILE A 36 60.14 -3.70 -16.20
CA ILE A 36 60.46 -4.79 -15.28
C ILE A 36 59.29 -4.91 -14.31
N PRO A 37 58.55 -6.03 -14.30
CA PRO A 37 57.47 -6.22 -13.33
C PRO A 37 58.06 -6.32 -11.92
N VAL A 38 57.71 -5.35 -11.07
CA VAL A 38 58.13 -5.32 -9.67
C VAL A 38 57.08 -6.03 -8.82
N VAL A 39 57.45 -7.15 -8.20
CA VAL A 39 56.60 -7.83 -7.22
C VAL A 39 57.03 -7.36 -5.83
N GLY A 40 56.25 -6.43 -5.25
CA GLY A 40 56.47 -5.95 -3.90
C GLY A 40 55.93 -6.94 -2.87
N ASN A 41 56.82 -7.59 -2.13
CA ASN A 41 56.44 -8.39 -0.96
C ASN A 41 56.55 -7.50 0.28
N VAL A 42 55.41 -7.05 0.81
CA VAL A 42 55.36 -6.23 2.03
C VAL A 42 55.30 -7.19 3.22
N SER A 43 56.32 -7.19 4.07
CA SER A 43 56.33 -8.01 5.29
C SER A 43 55.21 -7.55 6.23
N GLY A 44 54.29 -8.46 6.54
CA GLY A 44 53.11 -8.21 7.39
C GLY A 44 51.80 -7.97 6.62
N ALA A 45 51.84 -7.90 5.28
CA ALA A 45 50.61 -7.87 4.48
C ALA A 45 50.00 -9.27 4.35
N LEU A 46 48.66 -9.34 4.37
CA LEU A 46 47.92 -10.56 4.12
C LEU A 46 48.05 -10.96 2.64
N THR A 47 48.13 -12.26 2.34
CA THR A 47 48.13 -12.73 0.95
C THR A 47 46.80 -12.40 0.28
N LYS A 48 46.78 -12.25 -1.04
CA LYS A 48 45.56 -11.93 -1.80
C LYS A 48 44.44 -12.94 -1.51
N ASP A 49 44.79 -14.22 -1.40
CA ASP A 49 43.83 -15.29 -1.11
C ASP A 49 43.24 -15.19 0.30
N ALA A 50 44.09 -14.95 1.31
CA ALA A 50 43.63 -14.75 2.69
C ALA A 50 42.82 -13.46 2.85
N LEU A 51 43.10 -12.42 2.06
CA LEU A 51 42.29 -11.19 2.02
C LEU A 51 40.90 -11.45 1.43
N LEU A 52 40.83 -12.21 0.33
CA LEU A 52 39.55 -12.60 -0.27
C LEU A 52 38.73 -13.47 0.68
N GLU A 53 39.37 -14.41 1.38
CA GLU A 53 38.71 -15.25 2.39
C GLU A 53 38.20 -14.40 3.57
N ALA A 54 39.01 -13.46 4.07
CA ALA A 54 38.60 -12.53 5.12
C ALA A 54 37.39 -11.69 4.69
N LYS A 55 37.40 -11.18 3.46
CA LYS A 55 36.29 -10.41 2.89
C LYS A 55 35.02 -11.25 2.73
N GLN A 56 35.15 -12.50 2.28
CA GLN A 56 34.00 -13.40 2.17
C GLN A 56 33.39 -13.71 3.55
N ARG A 57 34.24 -13.89 4.57
CA ARG A 57 33.80 -14.09 5.95
C ARG A 57 33.09 -12.85 6.49
N GLU A 58 33.63 -11.66 6.23
CA GLU A 58 33.00 -10.39 6.58
C GLU A 58 31.60 -10.28 5.97
N TYR A 59 31.45 -10.56 4.67
CA TYR A 59 30.13 -10.54 4.03
C TYR A 59 29.15 -11.54 4.64
N SER A 60 29.61 -12.75 4.96
CA SER A 60 28.77 -13.75 5.61
C SER A 60 28.29 -13.32 7.00
N LEU A 61 29.13 -12.61 7.76
CA LEU A 61 28.76 -12.09 9.06
C LEU A 61 27.75 -10.94 8.94
N VAL A 62 27.99 -10.01 8.01
CA VAL A 62 27.05 -8.91 7.73
C VAL A 62 25.69 -9.44 7.29
N GLU A 63 25.64 -10.46 6.43
CA GLU A 63 24.37 -11.07 6.00
C GLU A 63 23.62 -11.73 7.16
N GLN A 64 24.33 -12.39 8.08
CA GLN A 64 23.74 -12.98 9.28
C GLN A 64 23.17 -11.91 10.20
N ASP A 65 23.91 -10.82 10.44
CA ASP A 65 23.46 -9.71 11.27
C ASP A 65 22.20 -9.05 10.69
N LEU A 66 22.19 -8.80 9.38
CA LEU A 66 21.03 -8.25 8.67
C LEU A 66 19.81 -9.17 8.76
N LYS A 67 19.98 -10.48 8.61
CA LYS A 67 18.89 -11.44 8.73
C LYS A 67 18.32 -11.48 10.15
N MET A 68 19.19 -11.43 11.14
CA MET A 68 18.78 -11.40 12.55
C MET A 68 18.02 -10.11 12.86
N GLU A 69 18.50 -8.96 12.39
CA GLU A 69 17.84 -7.67 12.54
C GLU A 69 16.47 -7.65 11.84
N SER A 70 16.38 -8.10 10.58
CA SER A 70 15.12 -8.20 9.83
C SER A 70 14.11 -9.08 10.57
N THR A 71 14.55 -10.24 11.08
CA THR A 71 13.68 -11.16 11.83
C THR A 71 13.14 -10.51 13.11
N LYS A 72 14.02 -9.83 13.86
CA LYS A 72 13.64 -9.08 15.06
C LYS A 72 12.67 -7.95 14.75
N ASP A 73 12.88 -7.24 13.65
CA ASP A 73 11.98 -6.17 13.20
C ASP A 73 10.60 -6.70 12.84
N LYS A 74 10.49 -7.87 12.19
CA LYS A 74 9.19 -8.51 11.94
C LYS A 74 8.50 -8.94 13.22
N LYS A 75 9.23 -9.52 14.17
CA LYS A 75 8.70 -9.88 15.50
C LYS A 75 8.16 -8.65 16.23
N ASN A 76 8.96 -7.58 16.30
CA ASN A 76 8.55 -6.31 16.91
C ASN A 76 7.35 -5.66 16.18
N ALA A 77 7.30 -5.73 14.86
CA ALA A 77 6.17 -5.24 14.08
C ALA A 77 4.87 -6.03 14.38
N LEU A 78 4.97 -7.35 14.55
CA LEU A 78 3.84 -8.19 14.94
C LEU A 78 3.38 -7.89 16.36
N GLU A 79 4.30 -7.84 17.32
CA GLU A 79 4.03 -7.51 18.71
C GLU A 79 3.36 -6.14 18.85
N SER A 80 3.95 -5.11 18.23
CA SER A 80 3.40 -3.76 18.20
C SER A 80 1.98 -3.73 17.58
N PHE A 81 1.74 -4.52 16.53
CA PHE A 81 0.43 -4.60 15.90
C PHE A 81 -0.61 -5.27 16.81
N VAL A 82 -0.25 -6.33 17.54
CA VAL A 82 -1.14 -6.99 18.50
C VAL A 82 -1.57 -6.00 19.59
N TYR A 83 -0.63 -5.26 20.17
CA TYR A 83 -0.94 -4.25 21.18
C TYR A 83 -1.79 -3.11 20.64
N GLU A 84 -1.41 -2.54 19.48
CA GLU A 84 -2.15 -1.44 18.87
C GLU A 84 -3.58 -1.86 18.50
N MET A 85 -3.75 -3.07 17.97
CA MET A 85 -5.06 -3.57 17.57
C MET A 85 -5.94 -3.85 18.78
N ARG A 86 -5.41 -4.40 19.87
CA ARG A 86 -6.18 -4.62 21.10
C ARG A 86 -6.76 -3.30 21.65
N ASP A 87 -5.96 -2.24 21.68
CA ASP A 87 -6.42 -0.91 22.10
C ASP A 87 -7.48 -0.34 21.15
N LYS A 88 -7.22 -0.39 19.83
CA LYS A 88 -8.18 0.09 18.82
C LYS A 88 -9.51 -0.66 18.86
N MET A 89 -9.51 -1.94 19.21
CA MET A 89 -10.73 -2.75 19.34
C MET A 89 -11.60 -2.30 20.52
N LEU A 90 -10.99 -1.88 21.64
CA LEU A 90 -11.68 -1.41 22.83
C LEU A 90 -12.15 0.05 22.70
N ASN A 91 -11.38 0.89 21.99
CA ASN A 91 -11.64 2.32 21.87
C ASN A 91 -12.40 2.66 20.58
N THR A 92 -11.77 2.47 19.43
CA THR A 92 -12.26 2.96 18.12
C THR A 92 -13.33 2.06 17.52
N TYR A 93 -13.16 0.74 17.60
CA TYR A 93 -14.07 -0.22 16.96
C TYR A 93 -15.26 -0.63 17.81
N ARG A 94 -15.29 -0.24 19.09
CA ARG A 94 -16.39 -0.57 20.02
C ARG A 94 -17.77 -0.19 19.49
N ASN A 95 -17.89 0.95 18.82
CA ASN A 95 -19.16 1.48 18.33
C ASN A 95 -19.41 1.18 16.84
N THR A 96 -18.42 0.64 16.12
CA THR A 96 -18.48 0.48 14.66
C THR A 96 -18.49 -0.98 14.21
N ALA A 97 -17.91 -1.88 15.00
CA ALA A 97 -17.90 -3.32 14.76
C ALA A 97 -19.04 -4.03 15.50
N THR A 98 -19.55 -5.09 14.89
CA THR A 98 -20.55 -6.00 15.49
C THR A 98 -19.86 -6.86 16.55
N GLU A 99 -20.58 -7.30 17.59
CA GLU A 99 -19.99 -8.12 18.67
C GLU A 99 -19.30 -9.37 18.14
N SER A 100 -19.91 -10.09 17.20
CA SER A 100 -19.32 -11.28 16.57
C SER A 100 -18.01 -10.98 15.81
N GLU A 101 -17.89 -9.81 15.18
CA GLU A 101 -16.66 -9.40 14.49
C GLU A 101 -15.57 -9.08 15.51
N ARG A 102 -15.94 -8.43 16.62
CA ARG A 102 -15.03 -8.12 17.71
C ARG A 102 -14.50 -9.36 18.40
N GLU A 103 -15.36 -10.32 18.71
CA GLU A 103 -14.98 -11.61 19.30
C GLU A 103 -14.07 -12.39 18.35
N CYS A 104 -14.35 -12.37 17.03
CA CYS A 104 -13.53 -13.05 16.04
C CYS A 104 -12.10 -12.48 15.97
N ILE A 105 -11.98 -11.15 15.91
CA ILE A 105 -10.69 -10.46 15.90
C ILE A 105 -9.96 -10.65 17.23
N ALA A 106 -10.66 -10.54 18.36
CA ALA A 106 -10.06 -10.71 19.69
C ALA A 106 -9.48 -12.11 19.89
N ARG A 107 -10.20 -13.15 19.45
CA ARG A 107 -9.69 -14.52 19.49
C ARG A 107 -8.44 -14.70 18.61
N ASN A 108 -8.44 -14.17 17.39
CA ASN A 108 -7.26 -14.26 16.51
C ASN A 108 -6.04 -13.52 17.08
N LEU A 109 -6.27 -12.35 17.71
CA LEU A 109 -5.21 -11.61 18.43
C LEU A 109 -4.66 -12.42 19.61
N GLN A 110 -5.54 -13.06 20.39
CA GLN A 110 -5.15 -13.92 21.52
C GLN A 110 -4.34 -15.13 21.04
N GLU A 111 -4.78 -15.82 19.98
CA GLU A 111 -4.06 -16.97 19.39
C GLU A 111 -2.66 -16.56 18.89
N THR A 112 -2.51 -15.34 18.35
CA THR A 112 -1.21 -14.82 17.92
C THR A 112 -0.34 -14.42 19.11
N GLU A 113 -0.92 -13.80 20.13
CA GLU A 113 -0.21 -13.43 21.37
C GLU A 113 0.34 -14.68 22.08
N GLU A 114 -0.47 -15.73 22.19
CA GLU A 114 -0.06 -17.02 22.74
C GLU A 114 1.06 -17.65 21.92
N TRP A 115 0.94 -17.64 20.60
CA TRP A 115 2.02 -18.12 19.71
C TRP A 115 3.32 -17.31 19.88
N LEU A 116 3.26 -15.99 20.03
CA LEU A 116 4.43 -15.13 20.25
C LEU A 116 5.20 -15.48 21.54
N TYR A 117 4.50 -15.99 22.56
CA TYR A 117 5.11 -16.34 23.86
C TYR A 117 5.51 -17.82 23.98
N GLU A 118 4.97 -18.71 23.15
CA GLU A 118 5.27 -20.14 23.17
C GLU A 118 6.24 -20.54 22.05
N ASP A 119 5.73 -20.73 20.84
CA ASP A 119 6.48 -21.27 19.69
C ASP A 119 7.19 -20.17 18.87
N GLY A 120 6.85 -18.90 19.10
CA GLY A 120 7.25 -17.77 18.28
C GLY A 120 8.51 -17.04 18.76
N ASP A 121 9.33 -17.60 19.65
CA ASP A 121 10.52 -16.89 20.16
C ASP A 121 11.64 -16.82 19.12
N ASP A 122 11.89 -17.93 18.41
CA ASP A 122 13.00 -18.11 17.45
C ASP A 122 12.52 -18.60 16.06
N GLU A 123 11.32 -18.17 15.65
CA GLU A 123 10.78 -18.58 14.35
C GLU A 123 11.31 -17.79 13.13
N SER A 124 11.07 -18.33 11.94
CA SER A 124 11.50 -17.70 10.68
C SER A 124 10.82 -16.36 10.40
N GLU A 125 11.52 -15.45 9.71
CA GLU A 125 10.97 -14.16 9.26
C GLU A 125 9.60 -14.32 8.57
N ASN A 126 9.46 -15.34 7.73
CA ASN A 126 8.24 -15.63 6.99
C ASN A 126 7.07 -16.00 7.90
N ALA A 127 7.31 -16.73 8.98
CA ALA A 127 6.25 -17.08 9.93
C ALA A 127 5.65 -15.82 10.58
N TYR A 128 6.49 -14.87 11.01
CA TYR A 128 6.02 -13.58 11.54
C TYR A 128 5.23 -12.79 10.48
N ILE A 129 5.70 -12.78 9.23
CA ILE A 129 5.02 -12.09 8.12
C ILE A 129 3.65 -12.72 7.84
N GLU A 130 3.56 -14.04 7.81
CA GLU A 130 2.32 -14.78 7.58
C GLU A 130 1.30 -14.49 8.68
N LYS A 131 1.70 -14.63 9.95
CA LYS A 131 0.85 -14.29 11.11
C LYS A 131 0.39 -12.83 11.07
N LEU A 132 1.30 -11.91 10.75
CA LEU A 132 0.96 -10.49 10.63
C LEU A 132 -0.07 -10.26 9.51
N ASN A 133 0.10 -10.92 8.36
CA ASN A 133 -0.83 -10.83 7.25
C ASN A 133 -2.19 -11.44 7.60
N ASP A 134 -2.24 -12.57 8.28
CA ASP A 134 -3.49 -13.22 8.68
C ASP A 134 -4.34 -12.30 9.56
N ILE A 135 -3.74 -11.74 10.62
CA ILE A 135 -4.47 -10.82 11.50
C ILE A 135 -4.83 -9.55 10.75
N LYS A 136 -3.95 -9.02 9.90
CA LYS A 136 -4.26 -7.86 9.05
C LYS A 136 -5.42 -8.15 8.11
N MET A 137 -5.49 -9.32 7.49
CA MET A 137 -6.57 -9.69 6.57
C MET A 137 -7.91 -9.81 7.28
N VAL A 138 -7.95 -10.46 8.44
CA VAL A 138 -9.14 -10.52 9.30
C VAL A 138 -9.55 -9.08 9.66
N THR A 139 -8.62 -8.31 10.19
CA THR A 139 -8.84 -6.93 10.63
C THR A 139 -9.30 -6.01 9.49
N LEU A 140 -8.67 -6.07 8.31
CA LEU A 140 -8.99 -5.27 7.13
C LEU A 140 -10.24 -5.75 6.40
N SER A 141 -10.68 -6.98 6.60
CA SER A 141 -11.97 -7.43 6.05
C SER A 141 -13.15 -6.81 6.81
N PHE A 142 -12.98 -6.57 8.11
CA PHE A 142 -14.04 -6.02 8.97
C PHE A 142 -13.99 -4.48 9.11
N LYS A 143 -12.80 -3.85 9.05
CA LYS A 143 -12.60 -2.39 9.17
C LYS A 143 -13.31 -1.48 8.12
N PRO A 144 -13.37 -1.77 6.81
CA PRO A 144 -13.56 -0.73 5.80
C PRO A 144 -14.99 -0.24 5.61
N VAL A 145 -16.01 -1.06 5.91
CA VAL A 145 -17.38 -0.71 5.47
C VAL A 145 -18.03 0.32 6.39
N ARG A 146 -17.79 0.28 7.70
CA ARG A 146 -18.55 1.11 8.66
C ARG A 146 -17.79 2.30 9.20
N PHE A 147 -16.48 2.15 9.45
CA PHE A 147 -15.68 3.24 10.00
C PHE A 147 -15.39 4.34 8.96
N LYS A 148 -15.01 3.94 7.73
CA LYS A 148 -14.78 4.90 6.64
C LYS A 148 -16.08 5.61 6.24
N ASP A 149 -17.19 4.88 6.13
CA ASP A 149 -18.50 5.49 5.86
C ASP A 149 -18.90 6.47 6.97
N GLY A 150 -18.60 6.18 8.24
CA GLY A 150 -18.82 7.11 9.35
C GLY A 150 -18.06 8.44 9.20
N GLU A 151 -16.75 8.37 8.95
CA GLU A 151 -15.91 9.56 8.79
C GLU A 151 -16.27 10.34 7.53
N GLU A 152 -16.46 9.64 6.40
CA GLU A 152 -16.87 10.24 5.13
C GLU A 152 -18.24 10.92 5.25
N ARG A 153 -19.18 10.34 5.99
CA ARG A 153 -20.48 10.98 6.26
C ARG A 153 -20.35 12.22 7.12
N ILE A 154 -19.51 12.19 8.16
CA ILE A 154 -19.24 13.37 9.00
C ILE A 154 -18.61 14.48 8.15
N GLN A 155 -17.64 14.13 7.31
CA GLN A 155 -16.98 15.09 6.43
C GLN A 155 -17.93 15.66 5.37
N ALA A 156 -18.70 14.81 4.68
CA ALA A 156 -19.71 15.25 3.72
C ALA A 156 -20.78 16.15 4.37
N SER A 157 -21.18 15.86 5.61
CA SER A 157 -22.10 16.72 6.36
C SER A 157 -21.47 18.08 6.69
N LYS A 158 -20.20 18.12 7.08
CA LYS A 158 -19.47 19.38 7.33
C LYS A 158 -19.32 20.19 6.05
N ASP A 159 -18.99 19.55 4.94
CA ASP A 159 -18.84 20.20 3.64
C ASP A 159 -20.17 20.78 3.14
N LEU A 160 -21.28 20.04 3.34
CA LEU A 160 -22.62 20.54 3.07
C LEU A 160 -22.97 21.74 3.95
N GLN A 161 -22.71 21.66 5.26
CA GLN A 161 -22.95 22.77 6.19
C GLN A 161 -22.16 24.02 5.81
N LYS A 162 -20.88 23.85 5.46
CA LYS A 162 -20.02 24.93 4.96
C LYS A 162 -20.61 25.55 3.70
N THR A 163 -20.97 24.74 2.72
CA THR A 163 -21.59 25.21 1.47
C THR A 163 -22.88 25.99 1.73
N ILE A 164 -23.72 25.55 2.67
CA ILE A 164 -24.94 26.27 3.07
C ILE A 164 -24.60 27.62 3.69
N ALA A 165 -23.61 27.67 4.59
CA ALA A 165 -23.17 28.90 5.23
C ALA A 165 -22.60 29.89 4.20
N ASP A 166 -21.78 29.42 3.27
CA ASP A 166 -21.19 30.22 2.19
C ASP A 166 -22.29 30.82 1.29
N ASN A 167 -23.28 30.00 0.90
CA ASN A 167 -24.43 30.47 0.13
C ASN A 167 -25.29 31.47 0.90
N ARG A 168 -25.44 31.28 2.22
CA ARG A 168 -26.17 32.22 3.08
C ARG A 168 -25.46 33.56 3.17
N MET A 169 -24.16 33.58 3.42
CA MET A 169 -23.35 34.81 3.44
C MET A 169 -23.39 35.51 2.07
N ALA A 170 -23.27 34.76 0.98
CA ALA A 170 -23.39 35.31 -0.37
C ALA A 170 -24.79 35.94 -0.60
N ALA A 171 -25.86 35.29 -0.15
CA ALA A 171 -27.21 35.82 -0.26
C ALA A 171 -27.43 37.09 0.58
N GLU A 172 -26.89 37.13 1.80
CA GLU A 172 -26.97 38.30 2.70
C GLU A 172 -26.13 39.48 2.17
N SER A 173 -25.07 39.22 1.41
CA SER A 173 -24.24 40.25 0.77
C SER A 173 -24.86 40.86 -0.51
N LEU A 174 -25.98 40.33 -1.00
CA LEU A 174 -26.65 40.87 -2.19
C LEU A 174 -27.29 42.24 -1.91
N PRO A 175 -27.22 43.20 -2.85
CA PRO A 175 -27.94 44.46 -2.73
C PRO A 175 -29.45 44.27 -2.54
N LEU A 176 -30.08 45.06 -1.67
CA LEU A 176 -31.52 44.99 -1.34
C LEU A 176 -32.47 44.83 -2.55
N PRO A 177 -32.28 45.52 -3.70
CA PRO A 177 -33.14 45.33 -4.86
C PRO A 177 -33.09 43.91 -5.44
N ARG A 178 -31.91 43.29 -5.41
CA ARG A 178 -31.66 41.94 -5.92
C ARG A 178 -32.20 40.88 -4.96
N MET A 179 -32.06 41.11 -3.65
CA MET A 179 -32.63 40.26 -2.61
C MET A 179 -34.18 40.23 -2.68
N ASN A 180 -34.81 41.39 -2.85
CA ASN A 180 -36.28 41.50 -2.98
C ASN A 180 -36.82 40.79 -4.23
N ALA A 181 -36.11 40.88 -5.36
CA ALA A 181 -36.48 40.16 -6.59
C ALA A 181 -36.40 38.63 -6.41
N VAL A 182 -35.39 38.14 -5.71
CA VAL A 182 -35.24 36.70 -5.40
C VAL A 182 -36.35 36.22 -4.46
N LEU A 183 -36.67 36.98 -3.41
CA LEU A 183 -37.75 36.64 -2.48
C LEU A 183 -39.12 36.62 -3.18
N GLN A 184 -39.39 37.58 -4.07
CA GLN A 184 -40.62 37.61 -4.86
C GLN A 184 -40.72 36.40 -5.80
N PHE A 185 -39.62 36.02 -6.44
CA PHE A 185 -39.55 34.82 -7.28
C PHE A 185 -39.82 33.54 -6.45
N LEU A 186 -39.18 33.39 -5.29
CA LEU A 186 -39.40 32.25 -4.41
C LEU A 186 -40.83 32.17 -3.86
N MET A 187 -41.44 33.31 -3.51
CA MET A 187 -42.86 33.36 -3.10
C MET A 187 -43.80 32.96 -4.25
N ASN A 188 -43.47 33.33 -5.49
CA ASN A 188 -44.24 32.91 -6.67
C ASN A 188 -44.07 31.41 -6.99
N VAL A 189 -42.90 30.83 -6.71
CA VAL A 189 -42.66 29.38 -6.86
C VAL A 189 -43.34 28.56 -5.76
N LYS A 190 -43.41 29.10 -4.52
CA LYS A 190 -44.12 28.45 -3.41
C LYS A 190 -45.64 28.60 -3.46
N LYS A 191 -46.21 29.41 -4.36
CA LYS A 191 -47.66 29.43 -4.58
C LYS A 191 -48.09 28.05 -5.10
N PRO A 192 -49.00 27.35 -4.40
CA PRO A 192 -49.54 26.11 -4.93
C PRO A 192 -50.23 26.43 -6.26
N ARG A 193 -49.77 25.82 -7.36
CA ARG A 193 -50.50 25.82 -8.62
C ARG A 193 -51.91 25.29 -8.30
N GLY A 194 -52.91 26.12 -8.59
CA GLY A 194 -54.29 25.98 -8.11
C GLY A 194 -54.79 24.55 -8.09
N GLY A 195 -55.32 24.15 -6.93
CA GLY A 195 -55.92 22.83 -6.74
C GLY A 195 -57.08 22.61 -7.70
N SER A 196 -56.95 21.61 -8.57
CA SER A 196 -58.09 20.92 -9.13
C SER A 196 -58.63 19.99 -8.04
N LYS A 197 -59.83 20.29 -7.51
CA LYS A 197 -60.55 19.43 -6.57
C LYS A 197 -60.70 18.04 -7.22
N ARG A 198 -59.99 17.03 -6.71
CA ARG A 198 -60.38 15.63 -6.91
C ARG A 198 -61.28 15.24 -5.75
N GLU A 199 -62.50 14.85 -6.09
CA GLU A 199 -63.47 14.20 -5.21
C GLU A 199 -62.85 12.99 -4.48
N PRO A 200 -63.14 12.78 -3.19
CA PRO A 200 -62.67 11.61 -2.48
C PRO A 200 -63.55 10.40 -2.85
N GLN A 201 -63.05 9.56 -3.76
CA GLN A 201 -63.60 8.21 -3.96
C GLN A 201 -63.14 7.33 -2.79
N ASN A 202 -64.08 7.09 -1.88
CA ASN A 202 -64.01 6.09 -0.81
C ASN A 202 -63.73 4.70 -1.40
N LYS A 203 -62.56 4.13 -1.11
CA LYS A 203 -62.29 2.69 -1.22
C LYS A 203 -61.56 2.21 0.03
N ASN A 204 -62.33 1.87 1.04
CA ASN A 204 -61.95 0.91 2.07
C ASN A 204 -61.46 -0.38 1.40
N HIS A 205 -60.15 -0.63 1.35
CA HIS A 205 -59.60 -1.98 1.23
C HIS A 205 -58.30 -2.06 2.05
N HIS A 206 -58.40 -2.64 3.24
CA HIS A 206 -57.29 -3.08 4.07
C HIS A 206 -56.44 -4.13 3.33
N PRO A 207 -55.12 -3.98 3.23
CA PRO A 207 -54.23 -5.14 3.18
C PRO A 207 -53.82 -5.49 4.62
N LYS A 208 -54.22 -6.69 5.03
CA LYS A 208 -53.76 -7.33 6.27
C LYS A 208 -52.23 -7.42 6.25
N THR A 209 -51.61 -6.95 7.32
CA THR A 209 -50.21 -7.20 7.65
C THR A 209 -50.02 -8.70 7.84
N LEU A 210 -49.24 -9.35 6.99
CA LEU A 210 -48.72 -10.68 7.26
C LEU A 210 -47.26 -10.52 7.73
N ASN A 211 -47.07 -10.68 9.04
CA ASN A 211 -45.78 -10.90 9.66
C ASN A 211 -45.03 -12.00 8.91
N ARG A 212 -43.87 -11.70 8.34
CA ARG A 212 -42.86 -12.72 8.04
C ARG A 212 -41.85 -12.75 9.16
N SER A 213 -42.18 -13.56 10.16
CA SER A 213 -41.22 -14.06 11.13
C SER A 213 -40.21 -14.97 10.42
N CYS A 214 -38.97 -14.86 10.88
CA CYS A 214 -37.86 -15.75 10.62
C CYS A 214 -38.22 -17.19 11.05
N SER A 215 -38.08 -18.17 10.14
CA SER A 215 -37.91 -19.57 10.52
C SER A 215 -37.20 -20.35 9.41
N LEU A 216 -35.92 -20.60 9.65
CA LEU A 216 -35.16 -21.74 9.13
C LEU A 216 -35.91 -23.04 9.46
N VAL A 217 -36.10 -23.96 8.49
CA VAL A 217 -35.93 -25.40 8.68
C VAL A 217 -35.60 -26.07 7.33
N LYS A 218 -34.60 -26.95 7.42
CA LYS A 218 -33.98 -27.82 6.42
C LYS A 218 -34.97 -28.84 5.82
N SER A 219 -34.84 -29.14 4.53
CA SER A 219 -34.87 -30.53 4.02
C SER A 219 -34.53 -30.57 2.52
N GLY A 220 -33.52 -31.34 2.16
CA GLY A 220 -33.09 -31.52 0.78
C GLY A 220 -34.06 -32.37 -0.05
N LYS A 221 -34.02 -32.14 -1.37
CA LYS A 221 -34.23 -33.11 -2.45
C LYS A 221 -33.95 -32.40 -3.79
N LYS A 222 -33.00 -32.93 -4.58
CA LYS A 222 -32.73 -32.51 -5.96
C LYS A 222 -33.92 -32.85 -6.86
N PRO A 223 -34.12 -32.11 -7.97
CA PRO A 223 -34.61 -32.76 -9.17
C PRO A 223 -33.80 -32.44 -10.42
N THR A 224 -33.93 -33.36 -11.36
CA THR A 224 -33.14 -33.67 -12.54
C THR A 224 -33.50 -32.85 -13.79
N ARG A 225 -32.47 -32.63 -14.61
CA ARG A 225 -32.41 -32.43 -16.08
C ARG A 225 -33.73 -32.14 -16.82
N GLY A 226 -33.83 -30.93 -17.36
CA GLY A 226 -34.78 -30.53 -18.40
C GLY A 226 -34.10 -29.68 -19.47
N LYS A 227 -33.91 -30.29 -20.63
CA LYS A 227 -33.36 -29.78 -21.90
C LYS A 227 -34.10 -28.51 -22.36
N TRP A 228 -33.39 -27.41 -22.63
CA TRP A 228 -33.88 -26.35 -23.52
C TRP A 228 -32.95 -26.25 -24.71
N MET A 229 -33.49 -26.64 -25.86
CA MET A 229 -32.86 -26.67 -27.17
C MET A 229 -33.14 -25.31 -27.82
N VAL A 230 -32.11 -24.51 -28.08
CA VAL A 230 -32.22 -23.31 -28.91
C VAL A 230 -31.54 -23.63 -30.25
N PRO A 231 -32.23 -23.57 -31.39
CA PRO A 231 -31.65 -23.95 -32.67
C PRO A 231 -30.87 -22.81 -33.33
N GLY A 232 -29.66 -23.15 -33.78
CA GLY A 232 -29.12 -22.68 -35.06
C GLY A 232 -28.43 -21.32 -35.09
N LEU A 233 -27.10 -21.31 -34.96
CA LEU A 233 -26.21 -20.60 -35.88
C LEU A 233 -24.88 -21.36 -35.93
N ARG A 234 -24.50 -21.83 -37.12
CA ARG A 234 -23.31 -22.68 -37.36
C ARG A 234 -22.04 -21.84 -37.44
N PHE A 235 -20.98 -22.47 -36.95
CA PHE A 235 -19.57 -22.09 -36.92
C PHE A 235 -18.95 -21.67 -38.27
N GLY A 236 -17.96 -20.78 -38.19
CA GLY A 236 -16.87 -20.62 -39.14
C GLY A 236 -15.56 -20.37 -38.40
N LEU A 237 -14.64 -21.33 -38.49
CA LEU A 237 -13.31 -21.38 -37.88
C LEU A 237 -12.35 -20.38 -38.52
N SER A 238 -11.50 -19.72 -37.72
CA SER A 238 -10.04 -19.58 -37.98
C SER A 238 -9.37 -18.87 -36.79
N GLY A 239 -8.32 -19.47 -36.22
CA GLY A 239 -7.32 -18.76 -35.39
C GLY A 239 -6.44 -17.82 -36.24
N PRO A 240 -5.31 -17.25 -35.73
CA PRO A 240 -4.43 -17.81 -34.70
C PRO A 240 -3.84 -16.81 -33.64
N LEU A 241 -3.16 -17.41 -32.65
CA LEU A 241 -1.91 -17.04 -31.93
C LEU A 241 -1.49 -15.57 -31.65
N PHE A 242 -0.92 -15.42 -30.43
CA PHE A 242 0.22 -14.54 -30.05
C PHE A 242 -0.16 -13.03 -29.86
N VAL A 243 0.26 -12.23 -28.86
CA VAL A 243 1.44 -12.17 -27.97
C VAL A 243 1.10 -11.36 -26.71
N PHE A 244 1.63 -11.80 -25.57
CA PHE A 244 1.84 -11.00 -24.35
C PHE A 244 2.93 -9.94 -24.61
N VAL A 245 2.62 -8.65 -24.48
CA VAL A 245 3.63 -7.59 -24.43
C VAL A 245 3.62 -6.98 -23.03
N PHE A 246 4.82 -6.95 -22.45
CA PHE A 246 5.22 -6.34 -21.19
C PHE A 246 4.82 -4.86 -21.08
#